data_AF-A0A917KFX7-F1
#
_entry.id   AF-A0A917KFX7-F1
#
_cell.length_a   1.000
_cell.length_b   1.000
_cell.length_c   1.000
_cell.angle_alpha   90.00
_cell.angle_beta   90.00
_cell.angle_gamma   90.00
#
_symmetry.space_group_name_H-M   'P 1'
#
loop_
_entity.id
_entity.type
_entity.pdbx_description
1 polymer ?
#
loop_
_entity_poly.entity_id
_entity_poly.type
_entity_poly.pdbx_seq_one_letter_code
_entity_poly.pdbx_strand_id
1 'polypeptide(L)'
;MDKNPDSRVPITCFPDAEALAAWLGAGGPAAVLTDMPGIASGAVATERFDARPVHRFGCGCCAGRSAAAVALDRLFQGRARGRSPWFDRVAVVAASPAAQAQVATALREDALTLARFRAG
;
A
#
# COMPACT_ATOMS: atom_id res chain seq x y z
N MET A 1 -21.48 1.94 -17.84
CA MET A 1 -20.32 1.91 -16.93
C MET A 1 -20.79 2.26 -15.54
N ASP A 2 -20.95 1.27 -14.68
CA ASP A 2 -21.33 1.53 -13.29
C ASP A 2 -20.17 2.23 -12.59
N LYS A 3 -20.36 3.52 -12.39
CA LYS A 3 -19.40 4.42 -11.75
C LYS A 3 -19.47 4.11 -10.26
N ASN A 4 -18.62 3.20 -9.78
CA ASN A 4 -18.46 2.95 -8.35
C ASN A 4 -18.31 4.33 -7.65
N PRO A 5 -19.25 4.74 -6.79
CA PRO A 5 -19.24 6.09 -6.21
C PRO A 5 -18.10 6.28 -5.21
N ASP A 6 -17.48 5.19 -4.79
CA ASP A 6 -16.36 5.20 -3.88
C ASP A 6 -15.08 5.61 -4.60
N SER A 7 -14.66 6.86 -4.35
CA SER A 7 -13.47 7.49 -4.90
C SER A 7 -12.16 7.01 -4.27
N ARG A 8 -12.23 6.11 -3.27
CA ARG A 8 -11.05 5.51 -2.65
C ARG A 8 -10.34 4.57 -3.62
N VAL A 9 -9.02 4.55 -3.53
CA VAL A 9 -8.17 3.72 -4.38
C VAL A 9 -8.30 2.25 -3.94
N PRO A 10 -8.68 1.31 -4.83
CA PRO A 10 -8.73 -0.10 -4.50
C PRO A 10 -7.33 -0.64 -4.15
N ILE A 11 -7.27 -1.41 -3.06
CA ILE A 11 -6.12 -2.19 -2.61
C ILE A 11 -6.42 -3.68 -2.78
N THR A 12 -5.53 -4.39 -3.45
CA THR A 12 -5.54 -5.86 -3.56
C THR A 12 -4.29 -6.43 -2.90
N CYS A 13 -4.44 -7.42 -2.02
CA CYS A 13 -3.32 -8.11 -1.37
C CYS A 13 -3.00 -9.40 -2.13
N PHE A 14 -1.73 -9.63 -2.40
CA PHE A 14 -1.24 -10.81 -3.12
C PHE A 14 -0.41 -11.71 -2.20
N PRO A 15 -0.50 -13.04 -2.39
CA PRO A 15 0.25 -14.00 -1.57
C PRO A 15 1.75 -14.01 -1.91
N ASP A 16 2.11 -13.71 -3.16
CA ASP A 16 3.47 -13.79 -3.66
C ASP A 16 3.72 -12.81 -4.82
N ALA A 17 4.97 -12.77 -5.28
CA ALA A 17 5.41 -11.90 -6.37
C ALA A 17 4.92 -12.35 -7.75
N GLU A 18 4.60 -13.64 -7.94
CA GLU A 18 4.14 -14.18 -9.22
C GLU A 18 2.71 -13.74 -9.51
N ALA A 19 1.81 -13.92 -8.54
CA ALA A 19 0.44 -13.44 -8.61
C ALA A 19 0.38 -11.91 -8.79
N LEU A 20 1.27 -11.19 -8.11
CA LEU A 20 1.45 -9.74 -8.29
C LEU A 20 1.84 -9.40 -9.73
N ALA A 21 2.87 -10.05 -10.28
CA ALA A 21 3.36 -9.77 -11.62
C ALA A 21 2.29 -10.00 -12.70
N ALA A 22 1.52 -11.09 -12.57
CA ALA A 22 0.39 -11.37 -13.46
C ALA A 22 -0.67 -10.27 -13.41
N TRP A 23 -1.03 -9.80 -12.22
CA TRP A 23 -2.04 -8.74 -12.06
C TRP A 23 -1.56 -7.36 -12.54
N LEU A 24 -0.27 -7.06 -12.36
CA LEU A 24 0.36 -5.85 -12.90
C LEU A 24 0.29 -5.84 -14.43
N GLY A 25 0.68 -6.96 -15.07
CA GLY A 25 0.67 -7.08 -16.54
C GLY A 25 -0.73 -7.06 -17.16
N ALA A 26 -1.76 -7.47 -16.41
CA ALA A 26 -3.13 -7.57 -16.92
C ALA A 26 -3.95 -6.27 -16.82
N GLY A 27 -3.43 -5.19 -16.24
CA GLY A 27 -4.25 -3.99 -16.03
C GLY A 27 -3.52 -2.66 -16.04
N GLY A 28 -4.23 -1.63 -15.62
CA GLY A 28 -3.77 -0.24 -15.70
C GLY A 28 -2.67 0.15 -14.71
N PRO A 29 -2.31 1.45 -14.68
CA PRO A 29 -1.25 1.99 -13.83
C PRO A 29 -1.48 1.66 -12.35
N ALA A 30 -0.56 0.89 -11.78
CA ALA A 30 -0.64 0.43 -10.39
C ALA A 30 0.54 0.90 -9.56
N ALA A 31 0.28 1.22 -8.30
CA ALA A 31 1.33 1.34 -7.30
C ALA A 31 1.48 0.03 -6.51
N VAL A 32 2.68 -0.21 -5.98
CA VAL A 32 2.99 -1.37 -5.15
C VAL A 32 3.44 -0.92 -3.76
N LEU A 33 2.92 -1.58 -2.74
CA LEU A 33 3.41 -1.53 -1.37
C LEU A 33 4.10 -2.86 -1.03
N THR A 34 5.33 -2.83 -0.51
CA THR A 34 6.05 -4.06 -0.13
C THR A 34 7.03 -3.90 1.02
N ASP A 35 7.30 -4.99 1.76
CA ASP A 35 8.42 -5.11 2.70
C ASP A 35 9.70 -5.70 2.08
N MET A 36 9.62 -6.19 0.84
CA MET A 36 10.74 -6.86 0.17
C MET A 36 11.70 -5.89 -0.53
N PRO A 37 12.99 -6.25 -0.70
CA PRO A 37 13.89 -5.58 -1.63
C PRO A 37 13.56 -5.89 -3.09
N GLY A 38 13.57 -4.85 -3.94
CA GLY A 38 13.33 -4.95 -5.38
C GLY A 38 12.29 -3.96 -5.88
N ILE A 39 12.34 -3.65 -7.18
CA ILE A 39 11.29 -2.89 -7.88
C ILE A 39 10.32 -3.92 -8.46
N ALA A 40 9.03 -3.80 -8.16
CA ALA A 40 8.02 -4.60 -8.84
C ALA A 40 7.93 -4.14 -10.29
N SER A 41 8.48 -4.93 -11.22
CA SER A 41 8.40 -4.64 -12.65
C SER A 41 6.95 -4.45 -13.08
N GLY A 42 6.65 -3.35 -13.79
CA GLY A 42 5.30 -2.98 -14.21
C GLY A 42 4.53 -2.07 -13.24
N ALA A 43 5.04 -1.81 -12.03
CA ALA A 43 4.47 -0.79 -11.15
C ALA A 43 4.91 0.62 -11.57
N VAL A 44 3.99 1.58 -11.55
CA VAL A 44 4.32 3.00 -11.86
C VAL A 44 4.81 3.77 -10.62
N ALA A 45 4.59 3.21 -9.44
CA ALA A 45 5.13 3.69 -8.17
C ALA A 45 5.34 2.52 -7.22
N THR A 46 6.34 2.60 -6.35
CA THR A 46 6.59 1.59 -5.32
C THR A 46 6.96 2.30 -4.02
N GLU A 47 6.26 1.97 -2.95
CA GLU A 47 6.66 2.34 -1.60
C GLU A 47 7.04 1.09 -0.81
N ARG A 48 8.09 1.25 -0.03
CA ARG A 48 8.64 0.19 0.80
C ARG A 48 8.48 0.55 2.26
N PHE A 49 8.20 -0.46 3.07
CA PHE A 49 8.14 -0.31 4.52
C PHE A 49 8.96 -1.38 5.22
N ASP A 50 9.47 -1.04 6.38
CA ASP A 50 10.16 -1.97 7.25
C ASP A 50 9.20 -2.38 8.37
N ALA A 51 8.85 -3.67 8.43
CA ALA A 51 7.94 -4.18 9.45
C ALA A 51 8.60 -4.31 10.83
N ARG A 52 9.92 -4.11 10.94
CA ARG A 52 10.61 -4.11 12.22
C ARG A 52 10.13 -2.93 13.07
N PRO A 53 9.87 -3.12 14.37
CA PRO A 53 9.60 -2.01 15.28
C PRO A 53 10.81 -1.08 15.31
N VAL A 54 10.68 0.11 14.72
CA VAL A 54 11.76 1.10 14.69
C VAL A 54 11.83 1.89 16.00
N HIS A 55 10.85 1.72 16.89
CA HIS A 55 10.77 2.41 18.18
C HIS A 55 9.80 1.70 19.16
N ARG A 56 9.76 2.17 20.41
CA ARG A 56 8.82 1.71 21.45
C ARG A 56 7.37 2.05 21.08
N PHE A 57 6.39 1.24 21.48
CA PHE A 57 4.98 1.65 21.42
C PHE A 57 4.79 3.01 22.11
N GLY A 58 4.17 3.99 21.43
CA GLY A 58 3.90 5.34 21.96
C GLY A 58 4.85 6.46 21.51
N CYS A 59 5.77 6.24 20.57
CA CYS A 59 6.61 7.33 20.06
C CYS A 59 5.79 8.33 19.20
N GLY A 60 5.97 9.62 19.47
CA GLY A 60 5.23 10.71 18.82
C GLY A 60 5.53 10.92 17.33
N CYS A 61 6.55 10.27 16.76
CA CYS A 61 6.94 10.45 15.37
C CYS A 61 5.95 9.84 14.35
N CYS A 62 5.20 8.80 14.74
CA CYS A 62 4.20 8.15 13.89
C CYS A 62 2.78 8.25 14.44
N ALA A 63 2.57 8.89 15.59
CA ALA A 63 1.33 8.84 16.37
C ALA A 63 0.79 7.41 16.57
N GLY A 64 1.69 6.41 16.68
CA GLY A 64 1.32 5.00 16.84
C GLY A 64 0.90 4.25 15.56
N ARG A 65 0.95 4.87 14.38
CA ARG A 65 0.61 4.20 13.11
C ARG A 65 1.66 3.14 12.71
N SER A 66 1.21 2.06 12.07
CA SER A 66 2.10 1.02 11.53
C SER A 66 2.96 1.55 10.37
N ALA A 67 4.11 0.92 10.11
CA ALA A 67 4.96 1.31 8.99
C ALA A 67 4.25 1.14 7.64
N ALA A 68 3.40 0.11 7.52
CA ALA A 68 2.53 -0.09 6.37
C ALA A 68 1.56 1.08 6.15
N ALA A 69 0.88 1.56 7.21
CA ALA A 69 -0.04 2.70 7.12
C ALA A 69 0.67 4.00 6.72
N VAL A 70 1.89 4.22 7.24
CA VAL A 70 2.73 5.37 6.87
C VAL A 70 3.17 5.29 5.40
N ALA A 71 3.55 4.11 4.91
CA ALA A 71 3.94 3.94 3.51
C ALA A 71 2.75 4.09 2.53
N LEU A 72 1.55 3.60 2.89
CA LEU A 72 0.32 3.87 2.13
C LEU A 72 -0.01 5.36 2.06
N ASP A 73 0.17 6.08 3.16
CA ASP A 73 0.02 7.54 3.20
C ASP A 73 1.03 8.24 2.27
N ARG A 74 2.29 7.80 2.26
CA ARG A 74 3.31 8.31 1.32
C ARG A 74 2.95 8.08 -0.14
N LEU A 75 2.48 6.88 -0.50
CA LEU A 75 1.96 6.60 -1.86
C LEU A 75 0.88 7.59 -2.27
N PHE A 76 -0.13 7.75 -1.40
CA PHE A 76 -1.26 8.63 -1.70
C PHE A 76 -0.82 10.09 -1.83
N GLN A 77 0.02 10.58 -0.92
CA GLN A 77 0.55 11.93 -0.98
C GLN A 77 1.43 12.15 -2.21
N GLY A 78 2.23 11.14 -2.60
CA GLY A 78 3.06 11.16 -3.80
C GLY A 78 2.20 11.38 -5.04
N ARG A 79 1.13 10.59 -5.20
CA ARG A 79 0.13 10.77 -6.26
C ARG A 79 -0.55 12.14 -6.21
N ALA A 80 -1.09 12.51 -5.05
CA ALA A 80 -1.88 13.75 -4.89
C ALA A 80 -1.05 15.01 -5.14
N ARG A 81 0.25 14.97 -4.91
CA ARG A 81 1.17 16.09 -5.11
C ARG A 81 1.99 15.99 -6.41
N GLY A 82 1.69 15.03 -7.29
CA GLY A 82 2.39 14.85 -8.56
C GLY A 82 3.86 14.40 -8.44
N ARG A 83 4.27 13.85 -7.28
CA ARG A 83 5.61 13.28 -7.07
C ARG A 83 5.74 11.82 -7.53
N SER A 84 4.61 11.19 -7.81
CA SER A 84 4.54 9.84 -8.39
C SER A 84 3.64 9.89 -9.62
N PRO A 85 3.90 9.07 -10.65
CA PRO A 85 2.94 8.87 -11.74
C PRO A 85 1.56 8.53 -11.21
N TRP A 86 0.53 8.90 -11.98
CA TRP A 86 -0.84 8.57 -11.62
C TRP A 86 -1.06 7.05 -11.59
N PHE A 87 -1.72 6.58 -10.54
CA PHE A 87 -2.22 5.21 -10.42
C PHE A 87 -3.66 5.24 -9.89
N ASP A 88 -4.45 4.26 -10.33
CA ASP A 88 -5.84 4.08 -9.94
C ASP A 88 -6.07 2.85 -9.06
N ARG A 89 -5.02 2.04 -8.84
CA ARG A 89 -5.06 0.80 -8.07
C ARG A 89 -3.74 0.56 -7.33
N VAL A 90 -3.82 -0.12 -6.19
CA VAL A 90 -2.65 -0.46 -5.36
C VAL A 90 -2.61 -1.97 -5.14
N ALA A 91 -1.44 -2.56 -5.35
CA ALA A 91 -1.16 -3.92 -4.95
C ALA A 91 -0.28 -3.95 -3.70
N VAL A 92 -0.56 -4.88 -2.79
CA VAL A 92 0.23 -5.11 -1.60
C VAL A 92 0.80 -6.52 -1.63
N VAL A 93 2.12 -6.64 -1.45
CA VAL A 93 2.78 -7.93 -1.24
C VAL A 93 3.67 -7.83 0.00
N ALA A 94 3.39 -8.67 0.99
CA ALA A 94 4.07 -8.67 2.29
C ALA A 94 4.61 -10.07 2.57
N ALA A 95 5.93 -10.22 2.60
CA ALA A 95 6.60 -11.51 2.74
C ALA A 95 6.60 -12.01 4.20
N SER A 96 6.82 -11.10 5.16
CA SER A 96 6.90 -11.48 6.57
C SER A 96 5.54 -11.48 7.27
N PRO A 97 5.29 -12.38 8.24
CA PRO A 97 4.06 -12.34 9.05
C PRO A 97 3.85 -11.00 9.78
N ALA A 98 4.95 -10.36 10.21
CA ALA A 98 4.89 -9.03 10.82
C ALA A 98 4.40 -7.96 9.83
N ALA A 99 4.89 -7.99 8.58
CA ALA A 99 4.43 -7.09 7.53
C ALA A 99 2.95 -7.32 7.19
N GLN A 100 2.55 -8.60 7.07
CA GLN A 100 1.15 -8.98 6.84
C GLN A 100 0.23 -8.46 7.94
N ALA A 101 0.63 -8.60 9.21
CA ALA A 101 -0.12 -8.09 10.36
C ALA A 101 -0.24 -6.56 10.34
N GLN A 102 0.84 -5.83 9.97
CA GLN A 102 0.80 -4.38 9.86
C GLN A 102 -0.10 -3.89 8.72
N VAL A 103 -0.10 -4.57 7.57
CA VAL A 103 -1.00 -4.30 6.45
C VAL A 103 -2.44 -4.56 6.87
N ALA A 104 -2.73 -5.72 7.48
CA ALA A 104 -4.07 -6.04 7.95
C ALA A 104 -4.58 -5.03 8.98
N THR A 105 -3.73 -4.58 9.90
CA THR A 105 -4.06 -3.53 10.87
C THR A 105 -4.34 -2.20 10.17
N ALA A 106 -3.49 -1.78 9.22
CA ALA A 106 -3.70 -0.55 8.47
C ALA A 106 -5.05 -0.56 7.72
N LEU A 107 -5.39 -1.66 7.07
CA LEU A 107 -6.62 -1.81 6.29
C LEU A 107 -7.89 -1.93 7.14
N ARG A 108 -7.79 -2.26 8.44
CA ARG A 108 -8.94 -2.37 9.34
C ARG A 108 -9.11 -1.18 10.28
N GLU A 109 -8.02 -0.56 10.71
CA GLU A 109 -8.01 0.31 11.90
C GLU A 109 -7.44 1.71 11.62
N ASP A 110 -6.59 1.89 10.60
CA ASP A 110 -5.96 3.18 10.34
C ASP A 110 -6.93 4.13 9.60
N ALA A 111 -7.39 5.16 10.29
CA ALA A 111 -8.39 6.09 9.77
C ALA A 111 -7.99 6.75 8.43
N LEU A 112 -6.71 7.09 8.24
CA LEU A 112 -6.24 7.68 6.99
C LEU A 112 -6.18 6.66 5.86
N THR A 113 -5.78 5.43 6.14
CA THR A 113 -5.84 4.32 5.19
C THR A 113 -7.28 4.10 4.75
N LEU A 114 -8.22 3.97 5.69
CA LEU A 114 -9.64 3.73 5.43
C LEU A 114 -10.31 4.87 4.65
N ALA A 115 -9.87 6.12 4.85
CA ALA A 115 -10.39 7.28 4.14
C ALA A 115 -9.91 7.37 2.68
N ARG A 116 -8.81 6.72 2.32
CA ARG A 116 -8.14 6.86 1.01
C ARG A 116 -8.17 5.60 0.17
N PHE A 117 -8.27 4.46 0.83
CA PHE A 117 -8.20 3.16 0.20
C PHE A 117 -9.41 2.30 0.58
N ARG A 118 -9.74 1.37 -0.30
CA ARG A 118 -10.82 0.40 -0.11
C ARG A 118 -10.34 -0.99 -0.51
N ALA A 119 -11.02 -2.03 -0.05
CA ALA A 119 -10.82 -3.36 -0.60
C ALA A 119 -11.14 -3.34 -2.11
N GLY A 120 -10.20 -3.88 -2.89
CA GLY A 120 -10.28 -4.03 -4.35
C GLY A 120 -10.90 -5.35 -4.77
#